data_AF-A0A7K2MH47-F1
#
_entry.id   AF-A0A7K2MH47-F1
#
_cell.length_a   1.000
_cell.length_b   1.000
_cell.length_c   1.000
_cell.angle_alpha   90.00
_cell.angle_beta   90.00
_cell.angle_gamma   90.00
#
_symmetry.space_group_name_H-M   'P 1'
#
loop_
_entity.id
_entity.type
_entity.pdbx_description
1 polymer ?
#
loop_
_entity_poly.entity_id
_entity_poly.type
_entity_poly.pdbx_seq_one_letter_code
_entity_poly.pdbx_strand_id
1 'polypeptide(L)'
;SAAVRRLGGAETGDKTMVDVLVPFADALAAATAEGLSLTGAWDRAATVATAAAARTADLLPRRGRARPHAEKSLGTPDAGAHSLALITRAVHGALLDH
;
A
#
# COMPACT_ATOMS: atom_id res chain seq x y z
N SER A 1 10.26 -3.28 3.46
CA SER A 1 9.29 -2.66 4.41
C SER A 1 9.96 -1.98 5.62
N ALA A 2 11.09 -2.49 6.13
CA ALA A 2 11.75 -1.96 7.34
C ALA A 2 12.13 -0.47 7.30
N ALA A 3 12.56 0.08 6.16
CA ALA A 3 12.99 1.49 6.08
C ALA A 3 11.85 2.50 6.28
N VAL A 4 10.65 2.27 5.70
CA VAL A 4 9.51 3.18 5.82
C VAL A 4 8.87 3.12 7.22
N ARG A 5 8.82 1.93 7.83
CA ARG A 5 8.43 1.79 9.24
C ARG A 5 9.40 2.52 10.17
N ARG A 6 10.72 2.39 9.91
CA ARG A 6 11.78 2.96 10.75
C ARG A 6 11.89 4.49 10.65
N LEU A 7 11.61 5.09 9.49
CA LEU A 7 11.72 6.54 9.31
C LEU A 7 10.49 7.31 9.84
N GLY A 8 9.31 6.69 9.85
CA GLY A 8 8.05 7.36 10.18
C GLY A 8 7.33 6.89 11.45
N GLY A 9 7.75 5.76 12.05
CA GLY A 9 7.11 5.19 13.24
C GLY A 9 5.65 4.77 13.03
N ALA A 10 5.19 4.67 11.78
CA ALA A 10 3.85 4.27 11.40
C ALA A 10 3.74 2.75 11.26
N GLU A 11 2.63 2.20 11.72
CA GLU A 11 2.31 0.79 11.67
C GLU A 11 1.10 0.52 10.76
N THR A 12 0.90 -0.74 10.42
CA THR A 12 -0.35 -1.17 9.78
C THR A 12 -1.50 -0.91 10.75
N GLY A 13 -2.58 -0.28 10.27
CA GLY A 13 -3.70 0.22 11.05
C GLY A 13 -3.66 1.72 11.33
N ASP A 14 -2.56 2.42 11.02
CA ASP A 14 -2.44 3.86 11.31
C ASP A 14 -3.11 4.77 10.26
N LYS A 15 -3.70 4.19 9.20
CA LYS A 15 -4.27 4.89 8.03
C LYS A 15 -3.20 5.69 7.29
N THR A 16 -2.16 5.00 6.80
CA THR A 16 -1.02 5.59 6.10
C THR A 16 -0.57 4.72 4.92
N MET A 17 0.44 5.18 4.16
CA MET A 17 1.06 4.35 3.12
C MET A 17 1.67 3.02 3.63
N VAL A 18 1.93 2.87 4.93
CA VAL A 18 2.40 1.60 5.52
C VAL A 18 1.33 0.50 5.40
N ASP A 19 0.05 0.87 5.41
CA ASP A 19 -1.07 -0.05 5.18
C ASP A 19 -1.06 -0.69 3.79
N VAL A 20 -0.33 -0.08 2.84
CA VAL A 20 -0.19 -0.56 1.46
C VAL A 20 1.17 -1.20 1.24
N LEU A 21 2.24 -0.53 1.68
CA LEU A 21 3.61 -0.97 1.42
C LEU A 21 3.92 -2.36 2.00
N VAL A 22 3.40 -2.64 3.19
CA VAL A 22 3.63 -3.90 3.88
C VAL A 22 2.95 -5.05 3.15
N PRO A 23 1.62 -5.05 2.94
CA PRO A 23 0.97 -6.14 2.22
C PRO A 23 1.42 -6.24 0.75
N PHE A 24 1.80 -5.13 0.10
CA PHE A 24 2.46 -5.17 -1.21
C PHE A 24 3.77 -5.97 -1.17
N ALA A 25 4.67 -5.65 -0.23
CA ALA A 25 5.96 -6.31 -0.13
C ALA A 25 5.81 -7.81 0.22
N ASP A 26 4.88 -8.14 1.10
CA ASP A 26 4.60 -9.53 1.49
C ASP A 26 4.04 -10.33 0.30
N ALA A 27 3.10 -9.74 -0.46
CA ALA A 27 2.53 -10.36 -1.65
C ALA A 27 3.57 -10.55 -2.78
N LEU A 28 4.46 -9.56 -2.97
CA LEU A 28 5.54 -9.66 -3.94
C LEU A 28 6.50 -10.79 -3.55
N ALA A 29 6.93 -10.84 -2.28
CA ALA A 29 7.82 -11.89 -1.78
C ALA A 29 7.20 -13.28 -1.95
N ALA A 30 5.92 -13.45 -1.57
CA ALA A 30 5.20 -14.71 -1.76
C ALA A 30 5.14 -15.14 -3.24
N ALA A 31 4.76 -14.22 -4.13
CA ALA A 31 4.67 -14.50 -5.56
C ALA A 31 6.03 -14.85 -6.18
N THR A 32 7.11 -14.19 -5.75
CA THR A 32 8.46 -14.55 -6.20
C THR A 32 8.89 -15.93 -5.68
N ALA A 33 8.53 -16.30 -4.45
CA ALA A 33 8.81 -17.62 -3.90
C ALA A 33 8.00 -18.73 -4.60
N GLU A 34 6.82 -18.41 -5.13
CA GLU A 34 6.01 -19.28 -5.98
C GLU A 34 6.56 -19.42 -7.42
N GLY A 35 7.63 -18.70 -7.77
CA GLY A 35 8.28 -18.79 -9.08
C GLY A 35 7.58 -18.00 -10.19
N LEU A 36 6.72 -17.02 -9.85
CA LEU A 36 6.14 -16.13 -10.86
C LEU A 36 7.23 -15.28 -11.52
N SER A 37 7.00 -14.90 -12.78
CA SER A 37 7.81 -13.88 -13.46
C SER A 37 7.75 -12.56 -12.71
N LEU A 38 8.74 -11.69 -12.89
CA LEU A 38 8.76 -10.37 -12.26
C LEU A 38 7.46 -9.60 -12.52
N THR A 39 7.01 -9.56 -13.78
CA THR A 39 5.76 -8.90 -14.18
C THR A 39 4.54 -9.50 -13.49
N GLY A 40 4.42 -10.85 -13.46
CA GLY A 40 3.30 -11.52 -12.80
C GLY A 40 3.29 -11.36 -11.27
N ALA A 41 4.48 -11.44 -10.65
CA ALA A 41 4.64 -11.21 -9.22
C ALA A 41 4.29 -9.76 -8.84
N TRP A 42 4.70 -8.80 -9.67
CA TRP A 42 4.41 -7.39 -9.47
C TRP A 42 2.93 -7.08 -9.67
N ASP A 43 2.26 -7.65 -10.67
CA ASP A 43 0.80 -7.47 -10.86
C ASP A 43 0.00 -7.95 -9.65
N ARG A 44 0.33 -9.13 -9.14
CA ARG A 44 -0.31 -9.69 -7.95
C ARG A 44 -0.09 -8.76 -6.75
N ALA A 45 1.14 -8.31 -6.53
CA ALA A 45 1.46 -7.38 -5.46
C ALA A 45 0.71 -6.04 -5.61
N ALA A 46 0.66 -5.48 -6.83
CA ALA A 46 -0.05 -4.22 -7.12
C ALA A 46 -1.57 -4.35 -6.93
N THR A 47 -2.14 -5.53 -7.18
CA THR A 47 -3.52 -5.86 -6.84
C THR A 47 -3.77 -5.83 -5.33
N VAL A 48 -2.88 -6.44 -4.56
CA VAL A 48 -2.92 -6.38 -3.10
C VAL A 48 -2.79 -4.93 -2.59
N ALA A 49 -1.88 -4.14 -3.19
CA ALA A 49 -1.72 -2.73 -2.85
C ALA A 49 -2.99 -1.91 -3.10
N THR A 50 -3.65 -2.13 -4.24
CA THR A 50 -4.91 -1.45 -4.62
C THR A 50 -6.01 -1.75 -3.60
N ALA A 51 -6.19 -3.02 -3.24
CA ALA A 51 -7.18 -3.43 -2.26
C ALA A 51 -6.84 -2.90 -0.86
N ALA A 52 -5.56 -2.92 -0.48
CA ALA A 52 -5.11 -2.39 0.81
C ALA A 52 -5.35 -0.88 0.93
N ALA A 53 -5.11 -0.12 -0.15
CA ALA A 53 -5.38 1.31 -0.18
C ALA A 53 -6.88 1.60 0.02
N ALA A 54 -7.75 0.87 -0.66
CA ALA A 54 -9.20 1.02 -0.51
C ALA A 54 -9.66 0.77 0.94
N ARG A 55 -9.15 -0.29 1.59
CA ARG A 55 -9.48 -0.63 2.98
C ARG A 55 -9.05 0.41 4.01
N THR A 56 -8.15 1.33 3.66
CA THR A 56 -7.82 2.44 4.57
C THR A 56 -9.02 3.35 4.84
N ALA A 57 -10.07 3.32 4.01
CA ALA A 57 -11.34 4.00 4.28
C ALA A 57 -11.98 3.57 5.61
N ASP A 58 -11.77 2.32 6.03
CA ASP A 58 -12.33 1.74 7.25
C ASP A 58 -11.50 2.05 8.51
N LEU A 59 -10.36 2.72 8.34
CA LEU A 59 -9.43 3.03 9.42
C LEU A 59 -9.61 4.46 9.93
N LEU A 60 -9.43 4.63 11.24
CA LEU A 60 -9.27 5.94 11.87
C LEU A 60 -7.79 6.33 11.88
N PRO A 61 -7.43 7.55 11.46
CA PRO A 61 -6.04 7.99 11.41
C PRO A 61 -5.47 8.16 12.81
N ARG A 62 -4.41 7.41 13.10
CA ARG A 62 -3.65 7.52 14.35
C ARG A 62 -2.43 8.44 14.19
N ARG A 63 -2.04 8.73 12.95
CA ARG A 63 -0.84 9.50 12.57
C ARG A 63 -1.17 10.58 11.53
N GLY A 64 -0.22 11.49 11.33
CA GLY A 64 -0.24 12.47 10.24
C GLY A 64 -1.28 13.60 10.39
N ARG A 65 -1.45 14.37 9.31
CA ARG A 65 -2.34 15.55 9.27
C ARG A 65 -3.83 15.22 9.31
N ALA A 66 -4.20 13.95 9.11
CA ALA A 66 -5.59 13.50 9.17
C ALA A 66 -6.10 13.29 10.61
N ARG A 67 -5.21 13.13 11.60
CA ARG A 67 -5.58 12.86 13.00
C ARG A 67 -6.56 13.88 13.62
N PRO A 68 -6.44 15.21 13.42
CA PRO A 68 -7.39 16.18 13.96
C PRO A 68 -8.81 16.09 13.35
N HIS A 69 -8.97 15.35 12.25
CA HIS A 69 -10.24 15.18 11.54
C HIS A 69 -10.63 13.69 11.44
N ALA A 70 -10.23 12.89 12.44
CA ALA A 70 -10.32 11.44 12.40
C ALA A 70 -11.72 10.91 12.02
N GLU A 71 -12.78 11.41 12.68
CA GLU A 71 -14.16 11.00 12.41
C GLU A 71 -14.64 11.38 11.00
N LYS A 72 -14.20 12.53 10.48
CA LYS A 72 -14.53 12.98 9.12
C LYS A 72 -13.80 12.21 8.03
N SER A 73 -12.72 11.51 8.37
CA SER A 73 -11.91 10.74 7.42
C SER A 73 -12.37 9.29 7.24
N LEU A 74 -13.32 8.83 8.07
CA LEU A 74 -13.93 7.51 7.94
C LEU A 74 -14.74 7.44 6.63
N GLY A 75 -14.62 6.34 5.91
CA GLY A 75 -15.23 6.16 4.58
C GLY A 75 -14.43 6.76 3.42
N THR A 76 -13.33 7.48 3.68
CA THR A 76 -12.44 7.99 2.64
C THR A 76 -11.06 7.32 2.72
N PRO A 77 -10.54 6.72 1.63
CA PRO A 77 -9.19 6.18 1.60
C PRO A 77 -8.12 7.23 1.95
N ASP A 78 -7.03 6.81 2.58
CA ASP A 78 -5.86 7.67 2.77
C ASP A 78 -5.24 8.05 1.42
N ALA A 79 -4.94 9.33 1.24
CA ALA A 79 -4.35 9.84 0.00
C ALA A 79 -2.94 9.28 -0.24
N GLY A 80 -2.14 9.08 0.83
CA GLY A 80 -0.80 8.51 0.72
C GLY A 80 -0.84 7.03 0.32
N ALA A 81 -1.73 6.26 0.94
CA ALA A 81 -2.00 4.87 0.60
C ALA A 81 -2.49 4.73 -0.85
N HIS A 82 -3.46 5.55 -1.26
CA HIS A 82 -3.99 5.54 -2.62
C HIS A 82 -2.93 5.90 -3.65
N SER A 83 -2.13 6.95 -3.38
CA SER A 83 -1.01 7.34 -4.25
C SER A 83 0.00 6.21 -4.41
N LEU A 84 0.35 5.51 -3.33
CA LEU A 84 1.27 4.37 -3.41
C LEU A 84 0.71 3.23 -4.26
N ALA A 85 -0.58 2.92 -4.14
CA ALA A 85 -1.23 1.92 -5.00
C ALA A 85 -1.20 2.31 -6.49
N LEU A 86 -1.41 3.59 -6.81
CA LEU A 86 -1.28 4.09 -8.19
C LEU A 86 0.15 3.95 -8.71
N ILE A 87 1.15 4.27 -7.87
CA ILE A 87 2.57 4.10 -8.23
C ILE A 87 2.87 2.64 -8.56
N THR A 88 2.41 1.68 -7.74
CA THR A 88 2.69 0.26 -8.02
C THR A 88 2.06 -0.22 -9.32
N ARG A 89 0.86 0.29 -9.67
CA ARG A 89 0.20 0.05 -10.96
C ARG A 89 0.91 0.70 -12.14
N ALA A 90 1.42 1.92 -11.97
CA ALA A 90 2.20 2.59 -13.00
C ALA A 90 3.51 1.83 -13.30
N VAL A 91 4.20 1.36 -12.26
CA VAL A 91 5.40 0.51 -12.43
C VAL A 91 5.05 -0.81 -13.12
N HIS A 92 3.90 -1.43 -12.80
CA HIS A 92 3.47 -2.62 -13.53
C HIS A 92 3.31 -2.36 -15.03
N GLY A 93 2.72 -1.22 -15.40
CA GLY A 93 2.63 -0.80 -16.81
C GLY A 93 4.00 -0.74 -17.48
N ALA A 94 4.99 -0.11 -16.83
CA ALA A 94 6.36 -0.05 -17.35
C ALA A 94 7.05 -1.43 -17.46
N LEU A 95 6.64 -2.42 -16.65
CA LEU A 95 7.13 -3.80 -16.73
C LEU A 95 6.49 -4.62 -17.86
N LEU A 96 5.41 -4.13 -18.47
CA LEU A 96 4.78 -4.76 -19.64
C LEU A 96 5.41 -4.27 -20.96
N ASP A 97 6.03 -3.09 -20.93
CA ASP A 97 6.71 -2.48 -22.09
C ASP A 97 8.13 -3.05 -22.33
N HIS A 98 8.57 -3.99 -21.48
CA HIS A 98 9.90 -4.62 -21.48
C HIS A 98 9.80 -6.13 -21.33
#